data_AF-A0A380E5C3-F1
#
_entry.id   AF-A0A380E5C3-F1
#
_cell.length_a   1.000
_cell.length_b   1.000
_cell.length_c   1.000
_cell.angle_alpha   90.00
_cell.angle_beta   90.00
_cell.angle_gamma   90.00
#
_symmetry.space_group_name_H-M   'P 1'
#
loop_
_entity.id
_entity.type
_entity.pdbx_description
1 polymer ?
#
loop_
_entity_poly.entity_id
_entity_poly.type
_entity_poly.pdbx_seq_one_letter_code
_entity_poly.pdbx_strand_id
1 'polypeptide(L)'
;MSGNGRFGGHFVLGHVDELGTVSKINETANAKIITIQCSQHINNQLVKQGSITVDGVSLTVFDKHDNSFDIHLIPETRRSTILSSKKLGDKVHLETDVLFKYVENILNKDKDQLSVDKLRAFGF
;
A
#
# COMPACT_ATOMS: atom_id res chain seq x y z
N MET A 1 -2.60 -13.34 15.12
CA MET A 1 -2.07 -12.47 16.18
C MET A 1 -2.81 -12.76 17.48
N SER A 2 -2.14 -12.78 18.63
CA SER A 2 -2.84 -12.82 19.92
C SER A 2 -3.47 -11.46 20.18
N GLY A 3 -4.70 -11.42 20.70
CA GLY A 3 -5.45 -10.17 20.93
C GLY A 3 -4.77 -9.17 21.90
N ASN A 4 -3.77 -9.63 22.67
CA ASN A 4 -2.99 -8.82 23.62
C ASN A 4 -1.57 -8.47 23.12
N GLY A 5 -1.24 -8.76 21.87
CA GLY A 5 0.07 -8.41 21.28
C GLY A 5 0.17 -6.93 20.88
N ARG A 6 1.40 -6.42 20.74
CA ARG A 6 1.62 -5.10 20.11
C ARG A 6 1.21 -5.18 18.63
N PHE A 7 0.29 -4.32 18.23
CA PHE A 7 -0.06 -4.14 16.83
C PHE A 7 0.96 -3.21 16.16
N GLY A 8 1.84 -3.76 15.33
CA GLY A 8 2.81 -3.01 14.54
C GLY A 8 2.39 -2.97 13.07
N GLY A 9 2.48 -1.79 12.45
CA GLY A 9 2.08 -1.58 11.05
C GLY A 9 0.62 -1.13 10.91
N HIS A 10 -0.10 -1.70 9.93
CA HIS A 10 -1.51 -1.43 9.64
C HIS A 10 -2.33 -2.74 9.58
N PHE A 11 -3.64 -2.63 9.32
CA PHE A 11 -4.53 -3.79 9.22
C PHE A 11 -4.26 -4.56 7.92
N VAL A 12 -3.70 -5.76 8.07
CA VAL A 12 -3.45 -6.70 6.98
C VAL A 12 -4.36 -7.90 7.16
N LEU A 13 -5.17 -8.19 6.15
CA LEU A 13 -6.14 -9.28 6.11
C LEU A 13 -5.54 -10.55 5.49
N GLY A 14 -4.50 -10.42 4.68
CA GLY A 14 -3.93 -11.53 3.91
C GLY A 14 -4.70 -11.81 2.62
N HIS A 15 -5.44 -10.81 2.11
CA HIS A 15 -6.20 -10.90 0.87
C HIS A 15 -5.46 -10.14 -0.21
N VAL A 16 -4.72 -10.89 -1.03
CA VAL A 16 -3.96 -10.32 -2.15
C VAL A 16 -4.92 -9.76 -3.19
N ASP A 17 -4.74 -8.48 -3.54
CA ASP A 17 -5.52 -7.79 -4.56
C ASP A 17 -4.88 -7.94 -5.96
N GLU A 18 -3.55 -7.90 -6.04
CA GLU A 18 -2.83 -7.95 -7.31
C GLU A 18 -1.40 -8.52 -7.16
N LEU A 19 -0.84 -9.02 -8.26
CA LEU A 19 0.61 -9.24 -8.40
C LEU A 19 1.30 -8.01 -9.00
N GLY A 20 2.12 -7.34 -8.19
CA GLY A 20 3.05 -6.31 -8.65
C GLY A 20 4.33 -6.90 -9.23
N THR A 21 5.14 -6.05 -9.88
CA THR A 21 6.46 -6.43 -10.42
C THR A 21 7.53 -5.46 -9.95
N VAL A 22 8.64 -5.98 -9.45
CA VAL A 22 9.80 -5.15 -9.10
C VAL A 22 10.43 -4.59 -10.38
N SER A 23 10.29 -3.28 -10.61
CA SER A 23 10.72 -2.62 -11.85
C SER A 23 12.00 -1.81 -11.68
N LYS A 24 12.39 -1.47 -10.45
CA LYS A 24 13.66 -0.81 -10.15
C LYS A 24 14.11 -1.12 -8.73
N ILE A 25 15.42 -1.19 -8.52
CA ILE A 25 16.04 -1.29 -7.21
C ILE A 25 17.17 -0.27 -7.14
N ASN A 26 17.11 0.66 -6.18
CA ASN A 26 18.22 1.54 -5.85
C ASN A 26 18.72 1.19 -4.44
N GLU A 27 19.98 0.81 -4.35
CA GLU A 27 20.58 0.37 -3.09
C GLU A 27 21.68 1.33 -2.68
N THR A 28 21.60 1.81 -1.44
CA THR A 28 22.66 2.56 -0.76
C THR A 28 23.09 1.80 0.48
N ALA A 29 24.18 2.23 1.12
CA ALA A 29 24.68 1.61 2.34
C ALA A 29 23.62 1.50 3.46
N ASN A 30 22.66 2.44 3.50
CA ASN A 30 21.71 2.55 4.61
C ASN A 30 20.25 2.20 4.24
N ALA A 31 19.92 2.08 2.94
CA ALA A 31 18.54 1.85 2.50
C ALA A 31 18.47 1.09 1.17
N LYS A 32 17.44 0.26 1.01
CA LYS A 32 17.00 -0.27 -0.30
C LYS A 32 15.71 0.44 -0.69
N ILE A 33 15.70 1.11 -1.83
CA ILE A 33 14.48 1.63 -2.45
C ILE A 33 14.09 0.63 -3.53
N ILE A 34 12.88 0.09 -3.44
CA ILE A 34 12.33 -0.80 -4.45
C ILE A 34 11.15 -0.10 -5.08
N THR A 35 11.17 0.03 -6.41
CA THR A 35 10.02 0.49 -7.19
C THR A 35 9.25 -0.72 -7.67
N ILE A 36 7.95 -0.72 -7.39
CA ILE A 36 7.03 -1.79 -7.74
C ILE A 36 6.03 -1.24 -8.74
N GLN A 37 5.99 -1.82 -9.93
CA GLN A 37 4.98 -1.57 -10.94
C GLN A 37 3.68 -2.32 -10.58
N CYS A 38 2.56 -1.64 -10.73
CA CYS A 38 1.22 -2.17 -10.50
C CYS A 38 0.23 -1.59 -11.52
N SER A 39 -0.99 -2.12 -11.55
CA SER A 39 -2.07 -1.55 -12.35
C SER A 39 -2.51 -0.19 -11.82
N GLN A 40 -3.25 0.55 -12.66
CA GLN A 40 -3.90 1.80 -12.27
C GLN A 40 -4.94 1.57 -11.16
N HIS A 41 -5.58 0.40 -11.14
CA HIS A 41 -6.57 0.06 -10.12
C HIS A 41 -5.93 0.11 -8.73
N ILE A 42 -4.81 -0.59 -8.52
CA ILE A 42 -4.07 -0.53 -7.25
C ILE A 42 -3.54 0.87 -7.00
N ASN A 43 -2.95 1.50 -8.02
CA ASN A 43 -2.33 2.82 -7.85
C ASN A 43 -3.33 3.89 -7.38
N ASN A 44 -4.59 3.83 -7.82
CA ASN A 44 -5.65 4.73 -7.37
C ASN A 44 -5.99 4.59 -5.88
N GLN A 45 -5.69 3.43 -5.28
CA GLN A 45 -5.92 3.16 -3.86
C GLN A 45 -4.74 3.58 -2.97
N LEU A 46 -3.59 3.86 -3.58
CA LEU A 46 -2.39 4.25 -2.86
C LEU A 46 -2.35 5.76 -2.61
N VAL A 47 -1.86 6.12 -1.43
CA VAL A 47 -1.59 7.49 -1.03
C VAL A 47 -0.11 7.57 -0.62
N LYS A 48 0.59 8.65 -1.02
CA LYS A 48 1.96 8.90 -0.57
C LYS A 48 1.98 9.01 0.97
N GLN A 49 2.94 8.35 1.62
CA GLN A 49 3.01 8.16 3.08
C GLN A 49 1.89 7.29 3.67
N GLY A 50 1.03 6.71 2.83
CA GLY A 50 0.05 5.71 3.24
C GLY A 50 0.65 4.32 3.43
N SER A 51 -0.19 3.40 3.90
CA SER A 51 0.19 2.00 4.12
C SER A 51 -0.06 1.14 2.88
N ILE A 52 0.80 0.14 2.67
CA ILE A 52 0.59 -0.93 1.70
C ILE A 52 1.22 -2.22 2.24
N THR A 53 0.62 -3.36 1.92
CA THR A 53 1.22 -4.67 2.18
C THR A 53 1.88 -5.23 0.93
N VAL A 54 3.16 -5.62 1.06
CA VAL A 54 3.92 -6.29 -0.01
C VAL A 54 4.44 -7.62 0.51
N ASP A 55 4.02 -8.73 -0.10
CA ASP A 55 4.33 -10.10 0.34
C ASP A 55 4.10 -10.31 1.85
N GLY A 56 2.98 -9.78 2.36
CA GLY A 56 2.59 -9.90 3.77
C GLY A 56 3.31 -8.95 4.73
N VAL A 57 4.19 -8.09 4.24
CA VAL A 57 4.89 -7.08 5.05
C VAL A 57 4.19 -5.74 4.93
N SER A 58 3.76 -5.19 6.06
CA SER A 58 3.24 -3.82 6.16
C SER A 58 4.36 -2.80 5.94
N LEU A 59 4.22 -1.96 4.92
CA LEU A 59 5.19 -0.94 4.52
C LEU A 59 4.51 0.41 4.27
N THR A 60 5.34 1.45 4.21
CA THR A 60 4.90 2.80 3.82
C THR A 60 5.18 3.03 2.34
N VAL A 61 4.20 3.56 1.62
CA VAL A 61 4.38 4.09 0.26
C VAL A 61 5.24 5.35 0.36
N PHE A 62 6.52 5.24 -0.01
CA PHE A 62 7.48 6.34 0.10
C PHE A 62 7.22 7.40 -0.97
N ASP A 63 7.06 6.96 -2.21
CA ASP A 63 6.63 7.82 -3.31
C ASP A 63 5.65 7.08 -4.24
N LYS A 64 4.88 7.85 -4.99
CA LYS A 64 3.84 7.35 -5.91
C LYS A 64 4.07 7.96 -7.29
N HIS A 65 4.02 7.12 -8.31
CA HIS A 65 4.15 7.46 -9.72
C HIS A 65 2.87 7.05 -10.46
N ASP A 66 2.84 7.21 -11.79
CA ASP A 66 1.63 6.93 -12.59
C ASP A 66 1.20 5.45 -12.58
N ASN A 67 2.15 4.52 -12.63
CA ASN A 67 1.90 3.07 -12.67
C ASN A 67 2.84 2.26 -11.75
N SER A 68 3.43 2.94 -10.77
CA SER A 68 4.34 2.32 -9.82
C SER A 68 4.43 3.13 -8.54
N PHE A 69 4.97 2.52 -7.50
CA PHE A 69 5.24 3.18 -6.24
C PHE A 69 6.57 2.69 -5.65
N ASP A 70 7.14 3.50 -4.77
CA ASP A 70 8.40 3.21 -4.10
C ASP A 70 8.17 2.77 -2.66
N ILE A 71 8.90 1.75 -2.23
CA ILE A 71 9.02 1.34 -0.82
C ILE A 71 10.45 1.51 -0.33
N HIS A 72 10.58 1.96 0.91
CA HIS A 72 11.86 2.04 1.62
C HIS A 72 12.02 0.86 2.56
N LEU A 73 13.06 0.05 2.34
CA LEU A 73 13.49 -0.99 3.27
C LEU A 73 14.66 -0.48 4.11
N ILE A 74 14.37 -0.20 5.38
CA ILE A 74 15.39 0.10 6.39
C ILE A 74 16.14 -1.17 6.80
N PRO A 75 17.33 -1.06 7.43
CA PRO A 75 18.20 -2.22 7.71
C PRO A 75 17.56 -3.32 8.56
N GLU A 76 16.61 -2.99 9.45
CA GLU A 76 15.87 -3.98 10.23
C GLU A 76 14.91 -4.79 9.35
N THR A 77 14.05 -4.11 8.59
CA THR A 77 13.11 -4.75 7.64
C THR A 77 13.85 -5.61 6.61
N ARG A 78 15.04 -5.18 6.19
CA ARG A 78 15.90 -5.93 5.26
C ARG A 78 16.33 -7.29 5.82
N ARG A 79 16.65 -7.37 7.11
CA ARG A 79 17.11 -8.60 7.77
C ARG A 79 15.96 -9.55 8.08
N SER A 80 14.76 -9.02 8.31
CA SER A 80 13.62 -9.79 8.80
C SER A 80 12.61 -10.21 7.73
N THR A 81 12.83 -9.87 6.45
CA THR A 81 11.86 -10.13 5.38
C THR A 81 12.49 -10.65 4.10
N ILE A 82 11.69 -11.37 3.29
CA ILE A 82 12.10 -11.88 1.97
C ILE A 82 12.29 -10.77 0.93
N LEU A 83 11.86 -9.53 1.22
CA LEU A 83 11.93 -8.41 0.28
C LEU A 83 13.38 -7.99 -0.01
N SER A 84 14.32 -8.33 0.87
CA SER A 84 15.74 -8.08 0.66
C SER A 84 16.34 -8.90 -0.46
N SER A 85 15.85 -10.13 -0.69
CA SER A 85 16.36 -11.03 -1.73
C SER A 85 15.68 -10.84 -3.09
N LYS A 86 14.62 -10.04 -3.16
CA LYS A 86 13.92 -9.71 -4.42
C LYS A 86 14.85 -9.01 -5.41
N LYS A 87 14.69 -9.39 -6.67
CA LYS A 87 15.44 -8.93 -7.85
C LYS A 87 14.51 -8.22 -8.82
N LEU A 88 15.13 -7.52 -9.78
CA LEU A 88 14.41 -6.93 -10.91
C LEU A 88 13.59 -8.01 -11.64
N GLY A 89 12.33 -7.71 -11.92
CA GLY A 89 11.39 -8.62 -12.59
C GLY A 89 10.64 -9.58 -11.66
N ASP A 90 11.03 -9.70 -10.39
CA ASP A 90 10.33 -10.56 -9.45
C ASP A 90 8.89 -10.06 -9.22
N LYS A 91 7.98 -11.03 -9.05
CA LYS A 91 6.60 -10.76 -8.65
C LYS A 91 6.49 -10.63 -7.14
N VAL A 92 5.56 -9.77 -6.72
CA VAL A 92 5.22 -9.53 -5.31
C VAL A 92 3.70 -9.46 -5.18
N HIS A 93 3.16 -10.02 -4.09
CA HIS A 93 1.75 -9.87 -3.77
C HIS A 93 1.49 -8.49 -3.17
N LEU A 94 0.49 -7.80 -3.68
CA LEU A 94 0.05 -6.49 -3.22
C LEU A 94 -1.30 -6.63 -2.53
N GLU A 95 -1.41 -6.05 -1.34
CA GLU A 95 -2.66 -5.87 -0.61
C GLU A 95 -2.75 -4.40 -0.18
N THR A 96 -3.84 -3.73 -0.57
CA THR A 96 -4.09 -2.33 -0.23
C THR A 96 -4.75 -2.21 1.14
N ASP A 97 -4.61 -1.04 1.77
CA ASP A 97 -5.19 -0.80 3.08
C ASP A 97 -6.72 -0.97 3.04
N VAL A 98 -7.25 -1.80 3.94
CA VAL A 98 -8.68 -2.05 4.06
C VAL A 98 -9.49 -0.78 4.29
N LEU A 99 -8.89 0.25 4.92
CA LEU A 99 -9.53 1.54 5.11
C LEU A 99 -9.93 2.18 3.78
N PHE A 100 -9.08 2.07 2.74
CA PHE A 100 -9.41 2.58 1.42
C PHE A 100 -10.63 1.86 0.84
N LYS A 101 -10.68 0.52 0.94
CA LYS A 101 -11.79 -0.28 0.42
C LYS A 101 -13.13 0.07 1.08
N TYR A 102 -13.13 0.34 2.38
CA TYR A 102 -14.33 0.81 3.08
C TYR A 102 -14.75 2.21 2.64
N VAL A 103 -13.81 3.14 2.54
CA VAL A 103 -14.09 4.50 2.05
C VAL A 103 -14.61 4.47 0.62
N GLU A 104 -13.98 3.71 -0.26
CA GLU A 104 -14.43 3.53 -1.65
C GLU A 104 -15.83 2.91 -1.72
N ASN A 105 -16.13 1.88 -0.92
CA ASN A 105 -17.46 1.29 -0.86
C ASN A 105 -18.53 2.29 -0.36
N ILE A 106 -18.20 3.12 0.63
CA ILE A 106 -19.10 4.19 1.10
C ILE A 106 -19.33 5.21 -0.02
N LEU A 107 -18.25 5.72 -0.62
CA LEU A 107 -18.33 6.72 -1.70
C LEU A 107 -19.04 6.18 -2.95
N ASN A 108 -18.89 4.90 -3.28
CA ASN A 108 -19.59 4.28 -4.41
C ASN A 108 -21.08 4.06 -4.13
N LYS A 109 -21.47 3.81 -2.87
CA LYS A 109 -22.89 3.87 -2.45
C LYS A 109 -23.44 5.30 -2.49
N ASP A 110 -22.56 6.27 -2.25
CA ASP A 110 -22.84 7.71 -2.31
C ASP A 110 -22.70 8.33 -3.71
N LYS A 111 -22.37 7.57 -4.76
CA LYS A 111 -22.51 8.08 -6.14
C LYS A 111 -23.97 8.36 -6.52
N ASP A 112 -24.91 7.83 -5.73
CA ASP A 112 -26.32 8.25 -5.76
C ASP A 112 -26.65 9.37 -4.73
N GLN A 113 -25.71 9.81 -3.88
CA GLN A 113 -26.03 10.57 -2.67
C GLN A 113 -25.04 11.63 -2.13
N LEU A 114 -23.84 11.89 -2.68
CA LEU A 114 -22.97 12.97 -2.19
C LEU A 114 -22.96 14.18 -3.14
N SER A 115 -23.79 15.18 -2.83
CA SER A 115 -23.81 16.49 -3.52
C SER A 115 -23.28 17.61 -2.62
N VAL A 116 -22.84 18.71 -3.23
CA VAL A 116 -22.43 19.94 -2.53
C VAL A 116 -23.53 20.44 -1.59
N ASP A 117 -24.79 20.23 -1.95
CA ASP A 117 -25.95 20.62 -1.14
C ASP A 117 -26.09 19.80 0.14
N LYS A 118 -25.77 18.49 0.10
CA LYS A 118 -25.75 17.66 1.30
C LYS A 118 -24.58 18.01 2.22
N LEU A 119 -23.41 18.32 1.66
CA LEU A 119 -22.26 18.77 2.45
C LEU A 119 -22.60 20.04 3.26
N ARG A 120 -23.25 21.02 2.62
CA ARG A 120 -23.77 22.22 3.30
C ARG A 120 -24.81 21.92 4.36
N ALA A 121 -25.72 20.98 4.11
CA ALA A 121 -26.76 20.59 5.08
C ALA A 121 -26.19 19.90 6.34
N PHE A 122 -25.05 19.23 6.23
CA PHE A 122 -24.32 18.65 7.36
C PHE A 122 -23.35 19.63 8.04
N GLY A 123 -23.28 20.88 7.58
CA GLY A 123 -22.46 21.94 8.20
C GLY A 123 -21.01 21.98 7.73
N PHE A 124 -20.70 21.37 6.57
CA PHE A 124 -19.42 21.50 5.87
C PHE A 124 -19.46 22.57 4.77
#